data_AF-A0A7C4H031-F1
#
_entry.id   AF-A0A7C4H031-F1
#
_cell.length_a   1.000
_cell.length_b   1.000
_cell.length_c   1.000
_cell.angle_alpha   90.00
_cell.angle_beta   90.00
_cell.angle_gamma   90.00
#
_symmetry.space_group_name_H-M   'P 1'
#
loop_
_entity.id
_entity.type
_entity.pdbx_description
1 polymer ?
#
loop_
_entity_poly.entity_id
_entity_poly.type
_entity_poly.pdbx_seq_one_letter_code
_entity_poly.pdbx_strand_id
1 'polypeptide(L)'
;MDLPLPFVFLLVIPPYPCPTAEVYRAYDALGLPFSPVGPIPKIPPFPNDLWPAAVQVRPALRALRETLESFPSLGVGLSGSGSTLFLAFPSQEAAEAARKELQDKVEAQLWIARPVEKGYKIVG
;
A
#
# COMPACT_ATOMS: atom_id res chain seq x y z
N MET A 1 -17.22 -1.97 18.80
CA MET A 1 -17.05 -2.91 17.68
C MET A 1 -15.56 -3.12 17.58
N ASP A 2 -15.05 -4.15 18.26
CA ASP A 2 -13.60 -4.40 18.33
C ASP A 2 -13.13 -4.86 16.96
N LEU A 3 -12.63 -3.93 16.15
CA LEU A 3 -11.74 -4.30 15.07
C LEU A 3 -10.47 -4.79 15.78
N PRO A 4 -10.07 -6.06 15.66
CA PRO A 4 -8.75 -6.48 16.11
C PRO A 4 -7.73 -5.78 15.21
N LEU A 5 -7.34 -4.55 15.55
CA LEU A 5 -6.39 -3.73 14.80
C LEU A 5 -5.02 -3.80 15.45
N PRO A 6 -4.14 -4.70 14.99
CA PRO A 6 -2.72 -4.50 15.18
C PRO A 6 -2.02 -4.52 13.82
N PHE A 7 -2.47 -3.69 12.87
CA PHE A 7 -1.69 -3.44 11.67
C PHE A 7 -1.09 -2.06 11.75
N VAL A 8 0.18 -2.04 12.15
CA VAL A 8 1.05 -0.91 11.88
C VAL A 8 1.43 -1.01 10.41
N PHE A 9 1.30 0.08 9.69
CA PHE A 9 1.63 0.14 8.26
C PHE A 9 2.88 1.00 8.07
N LEU A 10 3.80 0.52 7.25
CA LEU A 10 4.85 1.35 6.69
C LEU A 10 4.42 1.81 5.30
N LEU A 11 4.16 3.11 5.15
CA LEU A 11 3.88 3.76 3.88
C LEU A 11 5.21 4.04 3.16
N VAL A 12 5.28 3.62 1.90
CA VAL A 12 6.41 3.81 1.00
C VAL A 12 5.97 4.72 -0.13
N ILE A 13 6.42 5.97 -0.09
CA ILE A 13 6.00 7.02 -1.01
C ILE A 13 7.16 7.31 -1.97
N PRO A 14 7.17 6.73 -3.18
CA PRO A 14 8.25 6.98 -4.14
C PRO A 14 8.19 8.41 -4.71
N PRO A 15 9.29 8.93 -5.30
CA PRO A 15 9.39 10.31 -5.79
C PRO A 15 8.61 10.57 -7.09
N TYR A 16 7.99 9.55 -7.67
CA TYR A 16 7.23 9.65 -8.92
C TYR A 16 5.71 9.57 -8.68
N PRO A 17 4.90 10.30 -9.45
CA PRO A 17 3.44 10.24 -9.36
C PRO A 17 2.87 9.01 -10.10
N CYS A 18 1.62 8.69 -9.78
CA CYS A 18 0.76 7.80 -10.56
C CYS A 18 -0.60 8.48 -10.75
N PRO A 19 -0.80 9.26 -11.85
CA PRO A 19 -1.96 10.12 -11.99
C PRO A 19 -3.27 9.34 -11.95
N THR A 20 -4.15 9.66 -11.00
CA THR A 20 -5.41 8.92 -10.78
C THR A 20 -6.22 8.77 -12.07
N ALA A 21 -6.42 9.84 -12.82
CA ALA A 21 -7.21 9.79 -14.06
C ALA A 21 -6.60 8.88 -15.14
N GLU A 22 -5.27 8.77 -15.22
CA GLU A 22 -4.61 7.85 -16.16
C GLU A 22 -4.78 6.40 -15.74
N VAL A 23 -4.69 6.12 -14.43
CA VAL A 23 -4.88 4.77 -13.88
C VAL A 23 -6.31 4.29 -14.13
N TYR A 24 -7.31 5.12 -13.89
CA TYR A 24 -8.71 4.75 -14.17
C TYR A 24 -8.95 4.53 -15.67
N ARG A 25 -8.44 5.40 -16.55
CA ARG A 25 -8.53 5.17 -18.01
C ARG A 25 -7.86 3.87 -18.46
N ALA A 26 -6.68 3.56 -17.89
CA ALA A 26 -5.99 2.31 -18.17
C ALA A 26 -6.79 1.12 -17.64
N TYR A 27 -7.38 1.21 -16.45
CA TYR A 27 -8.24 0.18 -15.89
C TYR A 27 -9.46 -0.10 -16.77
N ASP A 28 -10.15 0.95 -17.22
CA ASP A 28 -11.30 0.83 -18.13
C ASP A 28 -10.90 0.15 -19.45
N ALA A 29 -9.73 0.50 -20.00
CA ALA A 29 -9.20 -0.08 -21.23
C ALA A 29 -8.80 -1.56 -21.08
N LEU A 30 -8.42 -2.02 -19.88
CA LEU A 30 -8.09 -3.42 -19.62
C LEU A 30 -9.35 -4.31 -19.60
N GLY A 31 -10.54 -3.76 -19.34
CA GLY A 31 -11.80 -4.51 -19.34
C GLY A 31 -11.83 -5.67 -18.34
N LEU A 32 -11.10 -5.56 -17.24
CA LEU A 32 -11.02 -6.62 -16.22
C LEU A 32 -12.32 -6.68 -15.40
N PRO A 33 -12.76 -7.88 -14.98
CA PRO A 33 -13.84 -8.00 -14.04
C PRO A 33 -13.44 -7.40 -12.68
N PHE A 34 -14.39 -6.81 -11.98
CA PHE A 34 -14.18 -6.41 -10.58
C PHE A 34 -13.86 -7.62 -9.71
N SER A 35 -13.03 -7.41 -8.70
CA SER A 35 -12.86 -8.42 -7.65
C SER A 35 -14.20 -8.74 -6.99
N PRO A 36 -14.42 -9.99 -6.56
CA PRO A 36 -15.64 -10.36 -5.87
C PRO A 36 -15.82 -9.51 -4.61
N VAL A 37 -17.04 -9.02 -4.41
CA VAL A 37 -17.41 -8.34 -3.16
C VAL A 37 -17.37 -9.38 -2.04
N GLY A 38 -16.48 -9.17 -1.08
CA GLY A 38 -16.27 -10.09 0.03
C GLY A 38 -15.75 -9.35 1.27
N PRO A 39 -15.59 -10.07 2.39
CA PRO A 39 -14.96 -9.49 3.57
C PRO A 39 -13.56 -9.00 3.20
N ILE A 40 -13.23 -7.76 3.58
CA ILE A 40 -11.88 -7.23 3.40
C ILE A 40 -10.93 -8.11 4.22
N PRO A 41 -9.90 -8.69 3.59
CA PRO A 41 -9.01 -9.60 4.28
C PRO A 41 -8.24 -8.82 5.36
N LYS A 42 -8.30 -9.31 6.61
CA LYS A 42 -7.59 -8.68 7.73
C LYS A 42 -6.08 -8.89 7.60
N ILE A 43 -5.66 -9.97 6.98
CA ILE A 43 -4.28 -10.31 6.68
C ILE A 43 -4.12 -10.48 5.17
N PRO A 44 -2.91 -10.36 4.60
CA PRO A 44 -2.69 -10.42 3.15
C PRO A 44 -3.15 -11.72 2.47
N PRO A 45 -3.39 -11.68 1.16
CA PRO A 45 -3.12 -10.58 0.23
C PRO A 45 -4.06 -9.37 0.41
N PHE A 46 -3.54 -8.16 0.17
CA PHE A 46 -4.35 -6.93 0.10
C PHE A 46 -4.71 -6.66 -1.36
N PRO A 47 -5.89 -7.10 -1.84
CA PRO A 47 -6.27 -6.91 -3.24
C PRO A 47 -6.49 -5.43 -3.54
N ASN A 48 -6.12 -5.02 -4.75
CA ASN A 48 -6.45 -3.72 -5.31
C ASN A 48 -6.64 -3.90 -6.82
N ASP A 49 -7.88 -3.73 -7.28
CA ASP A 49 -8.27 -3.89 -8.70
C ASP A 49 -7.49 -2.95 -9.62
N LEU A 50 -7.02 -1.81 -9.10
CA LEU A 50 -6.23 -0.86 -9.88
C LEU A 50 -4.77 -1.29 -10.08
N TRP A 51 -4.29 -2.36 -9.42
CA TRP A 51 -2.89 -2.78 -9.53
C TRP A 51 -2.42 -3.00 -10.98
N PRO A 52 -3.12 -3.76 -11.85
CA PRO A 52 -2.69 -3.96 -13.23
C PRO A 52 -2.58 -2.64 -14.01
N ALA A 53 -3.54 -1.74 -13.82
CA ALA A 53 -3.56 -0.42 -14.47
C ALA A 53 -2.47 0.51 -13.92
N ALA A 54 -2.24 0.52 -12.62
CA ALA A 54 -1.20 1.31 -11.97
C ALA A 54 0.20 0.91 -12.46
N VAL A 55 0.46 -0.40 -12.61
CA VAL A 55 1.74 -0.89 -13.17
C VAL A 55 1.86 -0.59 -14.66
N GLN A 56 0.76 -0.60 -15.43
CA GLN A 56 0.79 -0.18 -16.83
C GLN A 56 1.15 1.30 -16.97
N VAL A 57 0.57 2.17 -16.13
CA VAL A 57 0.88 3.62 -16.10
C VAL A 57 2.28 3.88 -15.54
N ARG A 58 2.70 3.11 -14.54
CA ARG A 58 3.99 3.28 -13.85
C ARG A 58 4.69 1.94 -13.62
N PRO A 59 5.44 1.42 -14.60
CA PRO A 59 6.11 0.11 -14.50
C PRO A 59 7.08 -0.03 -13.32
N ALA A 60 7.69 1.08 -12.87
CA ALA A 60 8.57 1.12 -11.71
C ALA A 60 7.92 0.60 -10.41
N LEU A 61 6.58 0.66 -10.30
CA LEU A 61 5.86 0.09 -9.15
C LEU A 61 6.08 -1.41 -8.98
N ARG A 62 6.34 -2.15 -10.07
CA ARG A 62 6.61 -3.59 -10.00
C ARG A 62 7.92 -3.87 -9.27
N ALA A 63 9.00 -3.23 -9.70
CA ALA A 63 10.32 -3.38 -9.09
C ALA A 63 10.32 -2.92 -7.63
N LEU A 64 9.61 -1.82 -7.32
CA LEU A 64 9.44 -1.37 -5.94
C LEU A 64 8.70 -2.45 -5.12
N ARG A 65 7.57 -2.97 -5.60
CA ARG A 65 6.82 -4.01 -4.90
C ARG A 65 7.65 -5.27 -4.67
N GLU A 66 8.38 -5.75 -5.66
CA GLU A 66 9.27 -6.91 -5.55
C GLU A 66 10.35 -6.68 -4.46
N THR A 67 10.92 -5.46 -4.42
CA THR A 67 11.85 -5.07 -3.37
C THR A 67 11.17 -5.15 -2.00
N LEU A 68 9.97 -4.58 -1.85
CA LEU A 68 9.23 -4.58 -0.58
C LEU A 68 8.79 -5.99 -0.14
N GLU A 69 8.43 -6.86 -1.07
CA GLU A 69 8.01 -8.24 -0.80
C GLU A 69 9.18 -9.12 -0.30
N SER A 70 10.44 -8.69 -0.50
CA SER A 70 11.60 -9.37 0.10
C SER A 70 11.76 -9.13 1.61
N PHE A 71 11.03 -8.18 2.20
CA PHE A 71 11.13 -7.85 3.62
C PHE A 71 10.13 -8.64 4.46
N PRO A 72 10.51 -9.05 5.69
CA PRO A 72 9.59 -9.70 6.63
C PRO A 72 8.42 -8.77 6.97
N SER A 73 7.26 -9.00 6.36
CA SER A 73 6.03 -8.27 6.61
C SER A 73 4.85 -9.24 6.49
N LEU A 74 3.68 -8.80 6.92
CA LEU A 74 2.45 -9.57 6.69
C LEU A 74 2.08 -9.58 5.21
N GLY A 75 2.49 -8.56 4.45
CA GLY A 75 2.32 -8.45 3.02
C GLY A 75 2.30 -7.00 2.54
N VAL A 76 2.37 -6.85 1.21
CA VAL A 76 2.51 -5.57 0.51
C VAL A 76 1.24 -5.26 -0.28
N GLY A 77 0.81 -4.00 -0.25
CA GLY A 77 -0.36 -3.51 -0.98
C GLY A 77 -0.13 -2.16 -1.66
N LEU A 78 -0.99 -1.86 -2.63
CA LEU A 78 -1.07 -0.55 -3.30
C LEU A 78 -2.14 0.31 -2.60
N SER A 79 -1.80 1.56 -2.26
CA SER A 79 -2.78 2.52 -1.74
C SER A 79 -3.47 3.25 -2.89
N GLY A 80 -4.80 3.08 -3.03
CA GLY A 80 -5.59 3.73 -4.09
C GLY A 80 -5.06 3.43 -5.49
N SER A 81 -4.91 4.46 -6.31
CA SER A 81 -4.32 4.39 -7.66
C SER A 81 -2.78 4.40 -7.68
N GLY A 82 -2.13 4.43 -6.51
CA GLY A 82 -0.69 4.65 -6.36
C GLY A 82 -0.28 6.12 -6.36
N SER A 83 1.01 6.43 -6.34
CA SER A 83 2.16 5.50 -6.41
C SER A 83 2.55 4.86 -5.06
N THR A 84 1.92 5.26 -3.96
CA THR A 84 2.23 4.75 -2.62
C THR A 84 1.95 3.26 -2.49
N LEU A 85 2.96 2.51 -2.05
CA LEU A 85 2.82 1.15 -1.56
C LEU A 85 2.82 1.16 -0.02
N PHE A 86 2.33 0.08 0.58
CA PHE A 86 2.41 -0.11 2.02
C PHE A 86 2.78 -1.54 2.37
N LEU A 87 3.46 -1.72 3.50
CA LEU A 87 3.67 -3.03 4.13
C LEU A 87 2.90 -3.05 5.45
N ALA A 88 2.28 -4.19 5.77
CA ALA A 88 1.60 -4.39 7.05
C ALA A 88 2.48 -5.18 8.04
N PHE A 89 2.42 -4.80 9.31
CA PHE A 89 3.20 -5.43 10.39
C PHE A 89 2.33 -5.72 11.61
N PRO A 90 2.67 -6.78 12.39
CA PRO A 90 1.93 -7.13 13.60
C PRO A 90 2.22 -6.17 14.78
N SER A 91 3.29 -5.38 14.70
CA SER A 91 3.69 -4.47 15.77
C SER A 91 4.46 -3.24 15.26
N GLN A 92 4.61 -2.24 16.13
CA GLN A 92 5.34 -1.00 15.85
C GLN A 92 6.84 -1.27 15.65
N GLU A 93 7.41 -2.13 16.49
CA GLU A 93 8.82 -2.51 16.50
C GLU A 93 9.20 -3.19 15.19
N ALA A 94 8.33 -4.08 14.68
CA ALA A 94 8.54 -4.74 13.39
C ALA A 94 8.52 -3.73 12.22
N ALA A 95 7.61 -2.76 12.25
CA ALA A 95 7.55 -1.71 11.24
C ALA A 95 8.77 -0.77 11.29
N GLU A 96 9.28 -0.46 12.48
CA GLU A 96 10.48 0.36 12.69
C GLU A 96 11.75 -0.34 12.20
N ALA A 97 11.89 -1.63 12.49
CA ALA A 97 12.98 -2.45 11.97
C ALA A 97 12.99 -2.45 10.43
N ALA A 98 11.84 -2.69 9.81
CA ALA A 98 11.70 -2.66 8.36
C ALA A 98 11.98 -1.27 7.78
N ARG A 99 11.48 -0.20 8.41
CA ARG A 99 11.75 1.19 7.98
C ARG A 99 13.24 1.49 7.96
N LYS A 100 13.96 1.11 9.02
CA LYS A 100 15.42 1.34 9.12
C LYS A 100 16.17 0.61 8.00
N GLU A 101 15.78 -0.63 7.70
CA GLU A 101 16.43 -1.40 6.64
C GLU A 101 16.09 -0.89 5.23
N LEU A 102 14.85 -0.42 5.02
CA LEU A 102 14.40 0.11 3.74
C LEU A 102 14.98 1.48 3.40
N GLN A 103 15.29 2.30 4.41
CA GLN A 103 15.73 3.68 4.22
C GLN A 103 16.93 3.82 3.27
N ASP A 104 17.83 2.84 3.26
CA ASP A 104 19.03 2.83 2.41
C ASP A 104 18.87 1.99 1.12
N LYS A 105 17.73 1.31 0.96
CA LYS A 105 17.47 0.37 -0.15
C LYS A 105 16.46 0.87 -1.17
N VAL A 106 15.63 1.86 -0.81
CA VAL A 106 14.64 2.44 -1.71
C VAL A 106 14.73 3.96 -1.73
N GLU A 107 14.60 4.54 -2.91
CA GLU A 107 14.40 5.97 -3.06
C GLU A 107 12.91 6.29 -2.80
N ALA A 108 12.55 6.49 -1.54
CA ALA A 108 11.18 6.80 -1.12
C ALA A 108 11.13 7.50 0.24
N GLN A 109 10.06 8.26 0.49
CA GLN A 109 9.74 8.68 1.85
C GLN A 109 9.05 7.53 2.59
N LEU A 110 9.44 7.34 3.85
CA LEU A 110 8.98 6.23 4.68
C LEU A 110 8.26 6.74 5.93
N TRP A 111 6.98 6.39 6.06
CA TRP A 111 6.13 6.83 7.18
C TRP A 111 5.45 5.65 7.86
N ILE A 112 5.53 5.58 9.18
CA ILE A 112 4.80 4.59 9.96
C ILE A 112 3.46 5.18 10.36
N ALA A 113 2.37 4.45 10.08
CA ALA A 113 1.01 4.87 10.35
C ALA A 113 0.22 3.75 11.02
N ARG A 114 -0.84 4.15 11.75
CA ARG A 114 -1.79 3.24 12.37
C ARG A 114 -3.21 3.64 11.96
N PRO A 115 -4.10 2.67 11.73
CA PRO A 115 -5.51 2.96 11.50
C PRO A 115 -6.10 3.60 12.76
N VAL A 116 -7.01 4.54 12.56
CA VAL A 116 -7.77 5.20 13.61
C VAL A 116 -9.25 4.88 13.43
N GLU A 117 -9.98 4.70 14.53
CA GLU A 117 -11.41 4.36 14.47
C GLU A 117 -12.29 5.49 13.92
N LYS A 118 -11.83 6.73 14.07
CA LYS A 118 -12.52 7.94 13.65
C LYS A 118 -11.57 8.80 12.83
N GLY A 119 -12.07 9.35 11.73
CA GLY A 119 -11.33 10.17 10.79
C GLY A 119 -10.94 11.54 11.35
N TYR A 120 -11.16 12.61 10.59
CA TYR A 120 -10.72 13.95 10.97
C TYR A 120 -11.21 14.37 12.37
N LYS A 121 -10.37 15.11 13.09
CA LYS A 121 -10.69 15.69 14.39
C LYS A 121 -10.34 17.17 14.36
N ILE A 122 -11.21 18.00 14.90
CA ILE A 122 -10.90 19.42 15.14
C ILE A 122 -10.07 19.46 16.42
N VAL A 123 -8.80 19.83 16.29
CA VAL A 123 -7.90 20.09 17.41
C VAL A 123 -7.84 21.61 17.58
N GLY A 124 -8.39 22.09 18.71
CA GLY A 124 -8.35 23.50 19.12
C GLY A 124 -7.09 23.83 19.88
#